data_AF-A0A847LKT3-F1
#
_entry.id   AF-A0A847LKT3-F1
#
_cell.length_a   1.000
_cell.length_b   1.000
_cell.length_c   1.000
_cell.angle_alpha   90.00
_cell.angle_beta   90.00
_cell.angle_gamma   90.00
#
_symmetry.space_group_name_H-M   'P 1'
#
loop_
_entity.id
_entity.type
_entity.pdbx_description
1 polymer ?
#
loop_
_entity_poly.entity_id
_entity_poly.type
_entity_poly.pdbx_seq_one_letter_code
_entity_poly.pdbx_strand_id
1 'polypeptide(L)'
;MAVFTLLSLLLVAAPAMAGEFNFLYERVVQDIYGNEIGYQTQRITSLEDLPSTSPWRAYLSQMVGTRTILGYAKEIAGSLNAPLNFKISDRNLMSSSSKSSGGGYSLNLYRHVTQYSSSSSKKFVFLHELGHVAMLNSYPSTYSFTGLDYGSDNVHYVDEILPNANTAWIEGWANAFAAYKNDGRVFNIALNSDASMAFLSANTFEEMTRNELFTGKAVYDVMTSVTSGKDKIYDVIARTGPHYSLRHFCRAYLSVYPQDQVALAQILNKNSSGRMSLSEMLDYLNNGSNSVSRSFYDYLSSAGKLGGGSSSNNSTTSTKKSWWSSIGDWFSRVFGGLFGSRSTATAAQPGVSVGATSPSGEGGSISVPAQVEDGQGSTSTSPQAQTTDGQVLTGGTDLVSAQEEYYQAFADYNALCAKSSPDSAEVIQARKRMATAKDRLTRLRSQYRNR
;
A
#
# COMPACT_ATOMS: atom_id res chain seq x y z
N MET A 1 -36.65 -53.98 5.88
CA MET A 1 -36.04 -53.07 4.89
C MET A 1 -36.81 -51.75 5.01
N ALA A 2 -36.31 -50.77 5.75
CA ALA A 2 -35.16 -49.92 5.42
C ALA A 2 -35.52 -48.84 4.38
N VAL A 3 -36.10 -47.77 4.93
CA VAL A 3 -36.20 -46.39 4.43
C VAL A 3 -35.26 -46.06 3.27
N PHE A 4 -35.80 -45.74 2.09
CA PHE A 4 -35.06 -45.17 0.96
C PHE A 4 -35.88 -44.12 0.18
N THR A 5 -36.58 -43.24 0.92
CA THR A 5 -37.41 -42.17 0.34
C THR A 5 -37.21 -40.82 1.03
N LEU A 6 -35.97 -40.51 1.43
CA LEU A 6 -35.63 -39.22 2.06
C LEU A 6 -34.18 -38.76 1.78
N LEU A 7 -33.69 -38.89 0.55
CA LEU A 7 -32.32 -38.45 0.18
C LEU A 7 -32.22 -37.57 -1.08
N SER A 8 -33.31 -36.91 -1.48
CA SER A 8 -33.35 -36.03 -2.66
C SER A 8 -33.76 -34.59 -2.34
N LEU A 9 -33.71 -34.18 -1.06
CA LEU A 9 -34.25 -32.89 -0.59
C LEU A 9 -33.30 -32.12 0.36
N LEU A 10 -32.00 -32.45 0.35
CA LEU A 10 -30.94 -31.70 1.05
C LEU A 10 -29.73 -31.35 0.18
N LEU A 11 -29.88 -31.43 -1.15
CA LEU A 11 -29.19 -30.50 -2.06
C LEU A 11 -30.01 -29.21 -2.14
N VAL A 12 -30.22 -28.57 -0.99
CA VAL A 12 -30.41 -27.12 -0.97
C VAL A 12 -29.08 -26.59 -1.48
N ALA A 13 -29.05 -26.20 -2.76
CA ALA A 13 -28.06 -25.27 -3.22
C ALA A 13 -28.11 -24.09 -2.24
N ALA A 14 -27.06 -23.91 -1.44
CA ALA A 14 -26.88 -22.66 -0.74
C ALA A 14 -26.97 -21.60 -1.84
N PRO A 15 -27.97 -20.68 -1.78
CA PRO A 15 -28.09 -19.66 -2.81
C PRO A 15 -26.74 -18.97 -2.85
N ALA A 16 -26.12 -18.89 -4.03
CA ALA A 16 -24.73 -18.46 -4.13
C ALA A 16 -24.60 -17.08 -3.49
N MET A 17 -24.02 -17.02 -2.29
CA MET A 17 -24.00 -15.82 -1.45
C MET A 17 -23.11 -14.70 -2.05
N ALA A 18 -22.43 -15.00 -3.17
CA ALA A 18 -21.85 -14.03 -4.08
C ALA A 18 -22.86 -12.89 -4.35
N GLY A 19 -22.45 -11.65 -4.09
CA GLY A 19 -23.30 -10.49 -4.26
C GLY A 19 -24.11 -10.04 -3.02
N GLU A 20 -24.19 -10.81 -1.92
CA GLU A 20 -25.00 -10.36 -0.76
C GLU A 20 -24.38 -9.15 -0.06
N PHE A 21 -25.21 -8.14 0.21
CA PHE A 21 -24.85 -6.97 1.01
C PHE A 21 -25.42 -7.08 2.44
N ASN A 22 -24.53 -7.33 3.39
CA ASN A 22 -24.82 -7.40 4.83
C ASN A 22 -24.43 -6.08 5.50
N PHE A 23 -25.41 -5.20 5.72
CA PHE A 23 -25.19 -3.90 6.35
C PHE A 23 -25.46 -3.99 7.86
N LEU A 24 -24.45 -3.65 8.66
CA LEU A 24 -24.43 -3.82 10.10
C LEU A 24 -24.15 -2.48 10.78
N TYR A 25 -24.86 -2.21 11.87
CA TYR A 25 -24.59 -1.07 12.75
C TYR A 25 -24.28 -1.55 14.16
N GLU A 26 -23.13 -1.13 14.67
CA GLU A 26 -22.61 -1.45 15.99
C GLU A 26 -22.68 -0.21 16.89
N ARG A 27 -23.68 -0.19 17.77
CA ARG A 27 -23.90 0.91 18.73
C ARG A 27 -23.14 0.63 20.02
N VAL A 28 -22.40 1.61 20.51
CA VAL A 28 -21.77 1.56 21.85
C VAL A 28 -22.86 1.50 22.93
N VAL A 29 -22.73 0.57 23.88
CA VAL A 29 -23.50 0.56 25.11
C VAL A 29 -22.68 1.25 26.18
N GLN A 30 -23.25 2.27 26.82
CA GLN A 30 -22.58 3.05 27.87
C GLN A 30 -23.20 2.78 29.23
N ASP A 31 -22.40 2.86 30.30
CA ASP A 31 -22.91 2.94 31.66
C ASP A 31 -23.48 4.34 31.99
N ILE A 32 -23.97 4.50 33.22
CA ILE A 32 -24.51 5.77 33.73
C ILE A 32 -23.45 6.91 33.84
N TYR A 33 -22.17 6.59 33.68
CA TYR A 33 -21.05 7.54 33.71
C TYR A 33 -20.50 7.84 32.31
N GLY A 34 -21.03 7.20 31.26
CA GLY A 34 -20.62 7.37 29.87
C GLY A 34 -19.47 6.46 29.42
N ASN A 35 -19.03 5.49 30.22
CA ASN A 35 -18.00 4.53 29.84
C ASN A 35 -18.56 3.48 28.87
N GLU A 36 -17.81 3.09 27.84
CA GLU A 36 -18.14 1.95 26.99
C GLU A 36 -18.07 0.65 27.81
N ILE A 37 -19.21 -0.03 27.98
CA ILE A 37 -19.32 -1.32 28.68
C ILE A 37 -19.62 -2.49 27.72
N GLY A 38 -19.73 -2.20 26.42
CA GLY A 38 -19.99 -3.18 25.38
C GLY A 38 -20.56 -2.52 24.13
N TYR A 39 -21.05 -3.36 23.21
CA TYR A 39 -21.68 -2.91 21.96
C TYR A 39 -22.84 -3.82 21.57
N GLN A 40 -23.79 -3.27 20.82
CA GLN A 40 -24.91 -3.99 20.23
C GLN A 40 -24.83 -3.88 18.72
N THR A 41 -24.72 -5.02 18.04
CA THR A 41 -24.68 -5.10 16.58
C THR A 41 -26.04 -5.51 16.04
N GLN A 42 -26.62 -4.70 15.17
CA GLN A 42 -27.88 -4.99 14.47
C GLN A 42 -27.68 -4.95 12.95
N ARG A 43 -28.35 -5.86 12.22
CA ARG A 43 -28.48 -5.74 10.76
C ARG A 43 -29.45 -4.62 10.46
N ILE A 44 -29.07 -3.72 9.56
CA ILE A 44 -29.89 -2.64 9.06
C ILE A 44 -30.00 -2.74 7.53
N THR A 45 -31.06 -2.16 6.97
CA THR A 45 -31.44 -2.28 5.56
C THR A 45 -31.42 -0.91 4.86
N SER A 46 -31.71 0.13 5.63
CA SER A 46 -31.95 1.51 5.20
C SER A 46 -31.12 2.51 6.03
N LEU A 47 -31.13 3.80 5.68
CA LEU A 47 -30.55 4.85 6.53
C LEU A 47 -31.52 5.27 7.66
N GLU A 48 -32.80 4.98 7.44
CA GLU A 48 -33.93 5.27 8.30
C GLU A 48 -33.87 4.41 9.58
N ASP A 49 -33.27 3.22 9.50
CA ASP A 49 -33.01 2.30 10.62
C ASP A 49 -31.96 2.84 11.63
N LEU A 50 -31.18 3.87 11.25
CA LEU A 50 -30.24 4.55 12.14
C LEU A 50 -30.97 5.64 12.96
N PRO A 51 -30.48 6.02 14.17
CA PRO A 51 -31.01 7.17 14.90
C PRO A 51 -31.03 8.44 14.04
N SER A 52 -32.05 9.28 14.18
CA SER A 52 -32.21 10.51 13.37
C SER A 52 -31.06 11.51 13.54
N THR A 53 -30.45 11.53 14.72
CA THR A 53 -29.26 12.33 15.08
C THR A 53 -27.93 11.65 14.73
N SER A 54 -27.95 10.44 14.15
CA SER A 54 -26.73 9.69 13.88
C SER A 54 -25.89 10.34 12.78
N PRO A 55 -24.59 10.63 13.02
CA PRO A 55 -23.72 11.24 12.02
C PRO A 55 -23.49 10.31 10.80
N TRP A 56 -23.74 9.00 10.97
CA TRP A 56 -23.71 8.02 9.89
C TRP A 56 -24.71 8.31 8.77
N ARG A 57 -25.89 8.86 9.07
CA ARG A 57 -26.88 9.23 8.03
C ARG A 57 -26.31 10.26 7.06
N ALA A 58 -25.68 11.32 7.59
CA ALA A 58 -25.02 12.34 6.78
C ALA A 58 -23.76 11.79 6.08
N TYR A 59 -22.95 11.00 6.79
CA TYR A 59 -21.73 10.40 6.23
C TYR A 59 -22.03 9.51 5.01
N LEU A 60 -22.96 8.56 5.17
CA LEU A 60 -23.32 7.57 4.14
C LEU A 60 -24.06 8.17 2.94
N SER A 61 -24.62 9.38 3.10
CA SER A 61 -25.27 10.15 2.03
C SER A 61 -24.30 10.98 1.19
N GLN A 62 -23.01 11.03 1.54
CA GLN A 62 -22.00 11.72 0.72
C GLN A 62 -21.82 11.05 -0.64
N MET A 63 -21.55 11.85 -1.67
CA MET A 63 -21.48 11.40 -3.07
C MET A 63 -20.09 10.91 -3.47
N VAL A 64 -20.03 9.67 -3.97
CA VAL A 64 -18.91 9.07 -4.69
C VAL A 64 -19.31 9.04 -6.18
N GLY A 65 -18.88 10.04 -6.94
CA GLY A 65 -19.39 10.28 -8.28
C GLY A 65 -20.89 10.56 -8.25
N THR A 66 -21.68 9.73 -8.93
CA THR A 66 -23.15 9.86 -9.05
C THR A 66 -23.95 9.05 -8.03
N ARG A 67 -23.30 8.37 -7.06
CA ARG A 67 -23.97 7.57 -6.03
C ARG A 67 -23.58 8.03 -4.62
N THR A 68 -24.43 7.78 -3.63
CA THR A 68 -24.05 7.92 -2.22
C THR A 68 -23.05 6.84 -1.81
N ILE A 69 -22.30 7.01 -0.71
CA ILE A 69 -21.41 5.97 -0.16
C ILE A 69 -22.17 4.65 0.04
N LEU A 70 -23.36 4.69 0.65
CA LEU A 70 -24.18 3.48 0.81
C LEU A 70 -24.64 2.89 -0.53
N GLY A 71 -25.03 3.72 -1.49
CA GLY A 71 -25.44 3.26 -2.82
C GLY A 71 -24.28 2.62 -3.61
N TYR A 72 -23.07 3.17 -3.48
CA TYR A 72 -21.86 2.61 -4.09
C TYR A 72 -21.42 1.31 -3.41
N ALA A 73 -21.50 1.22 -2.08
CA ALA A 73 -21.24 -0.02 -1.34
C ALA A 73 -22.21 -1.14 -1.76
N LYS A 74 -23.51 -0.83 -1.93
CA LYS A 74 -24.54 -1.77 -2.42
C LYS A 74 -24.26 -2.24 -3.86
N GLU A 75 -23.88 -1.35 -4.76
CA GLU A 75 -23.52 -1.67 -6.15
C GLU A 75 -22.28 -2.57 -6.24
N ILE A 76 -21.21 -2.21 -5.51
CA ILE A 76 -19.97 -2.98 -5.51
C ILE A 76 -20.19 -4.36 -4.88
N ALA A 77 -20.95 -4.45 -3.77
CA ALA A 77 -21.28 -5.73 -3.14
C ALA A 77 -21.89 -6.71 -4.14
N GLY A 78 -22.88 -6.27 -4.95
CA GLY A 78 -23.50 -7.09 -6.00
C GLY A 78 -22.57 -7.51 -7.14
N SER A 79 -21.33 -6.99 -7.19
CA SER A 79 -20.28 -7.34 -8.15
C SER A 79 -19.17 -8.22 -7.54
N LEU A 80 -19.24 -8.55 -6.24
CA LEU A 80 -18.25 -9.40 -5.56
C LEU A 80 -18.58 -10.89 -5.71
N ASN A 81 -17.56 -11.73 -5.72
CA ASN A 81 -17.68 -13.19 -5.76
C ASN A 81 -18.15 -13.82 -4.43
N ALA A 82 -18.28 -13.02 -3.37
CA ALA A 82 -18.70 -13.41 -2.03
C ALA A 82 -19.38 -12.23 -1.29
N PRO A 83 -20.10 -12.46 -0.16
CA PRO A 83 -20.80 -11.40 0.57
C PRO A 83 -19.91 -10.24 1.00
N LEU A 84 -20.46 -9.02 1.01
CA LEU A 84 -19.87 -7.88 1.70
C LEU A 84 -20.57 -7.64 3.04
N ASN A 85 -19.85 -7.81 4.14
CA ASN A 85 -20.24 -7.39 5.48
C ASN A 85 -19.75 -5.97 5.71
N PHE A 86 -20.60 -4.98 5.41
CA PHE A 86 -20.31 -3.57 5.66
C PHE A 86 -20.80 -3.21 7.07
N LYS A 87 -19.86 -3.04 8.01
CA LYS A 87 -20.15 -2.60 9.38
C LYS A 87 -19.81 -1.12 9.55
N ILE A 88 -20.75 -0.35 10.08
CA ILE A 88 -20.51 0.97 10.67
C ILE A 88 -20.60 0.88 12.20
N SER A 89 -19.74 1.60 12.92
CA SER A 89 -19.61 1.45 14.37
C SER A 89 -19.33 2.76 15.09
N ASP A 90 -20.09 3.03 16.16
CA ASP A 90 -19.90 4.21 17.01
C ASP A 90 -18.65 4.12 17.91
N ARG A 91 -17.96 2.97 17.91
CA ARG A 91 -16.72 2.74 18.66
C ARG A 91 -15.57 3.59 18.08
N ASN A 92 -14.62 3.94 18.92
CA ASN A 92 -13.42 4.72 18.53
C ASN A 92 -12.25 3.80 18.15
N LEU A 93 -12.41 2.99 17.10
CA LEU A 93 -11.36 2.12 16.56
C LEU A 93 -10.87 2.62 15.19
N MET A 94 -9.82 1.99 14.66
CA MET A 94 -9.35 2.20 13.29
C MET A 94 -10.22 1.41 12.30
N SER A 95 -10.54 2.05 11.16
CA SER A 95 -11.24 1.39 10.05
C SER A 95 -10.38 0.27 9.48
N SER A 96 -11.02 -0.76 8.94
CA SER A 96 -10.31 -1.93 8.43
C SER A 96 -11.17 -2.78 7.51
N SER A 97 -10.50 -3.49 6.61
CA SER A 97 -11.08 -4.45 5.68
C SER A 97 -10.35 -5.78 5.80
N SER A 98 -11.08 -6.87 5.56
CA SER A 98 -10.52 -8.22 5.62
C SER A 98 -11.35 -9.23 4.86
N LYS A 99 -10.78 -10.42 4.66
CA LYS A 99 -11.53 -11.61 4.28
C LYS A 99 -11.99 -12.33 5.55
N SER A 100 -13.29 -12.60 5.67
CA SER A 100 -13.83 -13.31 6.83
C SER A 100 -13.53 -14.82 6.74
N SER A 101 -13.37 -15.46 7.89
CA SER A 101 -13.14 -16.92 7.98
C SER A 101 -14.28 -17.75 7.38
N GLY A 102 -15.50 -17.19 7.33
CA GLY A 102 -16.66 -17.79 6.66
C GLY A 102 -16.71 -17.60 5.13
N GLY A 103 -15.67 -17.06 4.51
CA GLY A 103 -15.55 -16.96 3.05
C GLY A 103 -16.19 -15.72 2.41
N GLY A 104 -16.41 -14.65 3.17
CA GLY A 104 -16.88 -13.35 2.66
C GLY A 104 -15.86 -12.23 2.83
N TYR A 105 -16.28 -11.01 2.51
CA TYR A 105 -15.54 -9.77 2.73
C TYR A 105 -16.11 -9.01 3.93
N SER A 106 -15.25 -8.30 4.64
CA SER A 106 -15.62 -7.38 5.73
C SER A 106 -15.05 -6.01 5.43
N LEU A 107 -15.87 -4.98 5.61
CA LEU A 107 -15.47 -3.57 5.54
C LEU A 107 -16.03 -2.89 6.79
N ASN A 108 -15.15 -2.48 7.70
CA ASN A 108 -15.50 -1.90 9.00
C ASN A 108 -15.11 -0.43 9.01
N LEU A 109 -16.09 0.46 9.18
CA LEU A 109 -15.86 1.88 9.41
C LEU A 109 -16.24 2.24 10.85
N TYR A 110 -15.40 3.06 11.48
CA TYR A 110 -15.59 3.52 12.84
C TYR A 110 -15.79 5.02 12.93
N ARG A 111 -16.30 5.49 14.06
CA ARG A 111 -16.84 6.85 14.28
C ARG A 111 -16.02 8.00 13.70
N HIS A 112 -14.68 7.91 13.76
CA HIS A 112 -13.74 8.92 13.26
C HIS A 112 -14.02 9.34 11.79
N VAL A 113 -14.47 8.41 10.91
CA VAL A 113 -14.71 8.75 9.50
C VAL A 113 -15.82 9.79 9.31
N THR A 114 -16.73 9.89 10.27
CA THR A 114 -17.83 10.87 10.23
C THR A 114 -17.37 12.29 10.61
N GLN A 115 -16.24 12.39 11.32
CA GLN A 115 -15.80 13.58 12.06
C GLN A 115 -14.77 14.45 11.33
N TYR A 116 -14.12 13.96 10.26
CA TYR A 116 -13.19 14.77 9.45
C TYR A 116 -13.82 16.10 9.00
N SER A 117 -13.01 17.15 8.82
CA SER A 117 -13.50 18.44 8.33
C SER A 117 -13.80 18.41 6.83
N SER A 118 -12.96 17.71 6.04
CA SER A 118 -13.08 17.68 4.57
C SER A 118 -13.89 16.48 4.05
N SER A 119 -14.71 16.70 3.03
CA SER A 119 -15.43 15.60 2.33
C SER A 119 -14.48 14.63 1.63
N SER A 120 -13.31 15.09 1.19
CA SER A 120 -12.27 14.23 0.60
C SER A 120 -11.69 13.25 1.63
N SER A 121 -11.44 13.70 2.86
CA SER A 121 -11.01 12.84 3.98
C SER A 121 -12.09 11.83 4.37
N LYS A 122 -13.36 12.26 4.44
CA LYS A 122 -14.50 11.38 4.74
C LYS A 122 -14.68 10.27 3.70
N LYS A 123 -14.65 10.61 2.41
CA LYS A 123 -14.74 9.66 1.29
C LYS A 123 -13.54 8.72 1.25
N PHE A 124 -12.33 9.25 1.48
CA PHE A 124 -11.08 8.51 1.32
C PHE A 124 -11.04 7.21 2.11
N VAL A 125 -11.33 7.22 3.41
CA VAL A 125 -11.20 6.02 4.26
C VAL A 125 -12.09 4.88 3.75
N PHE A 126 -13.37 5.16 3.46
CA PHE A 126 -14.27 4.17 2.86
C PHE A 126 -13.75 3.63 1.53
N LEU A 127 -13.24 4.49 0.65
CA LEU A 127 -12.74 4.07 -0.66
C LEU A 127 -11.43 3.29 -0.57
N HIS A 128 -10.56 3.59 0.39
CA HIS A 128 -9.32 2.85 0.66
C HIS A 128 -9.64 1.43 1.14
N GLU A 129 -10.50 1.27 2.16
CA GLU A 129 -10.95 -0.05 2.63
C GLU A 129 -11.70 -0.84 1.55
N LEU A 130 -12.41 -0.17 0.66
CA LEU A 130 -13.07 -0.81 -0.48
C LEU A 130 -12.07 -1.24 -1.57
N GLY A 131 -10.94 -0.54 -1.72
CA GLY A 131 -9.84 -0.93 -2.61
C GLY A 131 -9.18 -2.24 -2.15
N HIS A 132 -8.98 -2.39 -0.85
CA HIS A 132 -8.56 -3.64 -0.20
C HIS A 132 -9.53 -4.80 -0.47
N VAL A 133 -10.84 -4.58 -0.30
CA VAL A 133 -11.88 -5.56 -0.68
C VAL A 133 -11.81 -5.90 -2.18
N ALA A 134 -11.61 -4.92 -3.06
CA ALA A 134 -11.47 -5.15 -4.49
C ALA A 134 -10.24 -6.02 -4.82
N MET A 135 -9.10 -5.84 -4.12
CA MET A 135 -7.94 -6.73 -4.28
C MET A 135 -8.27 -8.17 -3.84
N LEU A 136 -8.87 -8.34 -2.66
CA LEU A 136 -9.26 -9.65 -2.12
C LEU A 136 -10.35 -10.37 -2.95
N ASN A 137 -11.08 -9.63 -3.78
CA ASN A 137 -12.05 -10.15 -4.75
C ASN A 137 -11.40 -10.58 -6.07
N SER A 138 -10.37 -9.86 -6.52
CA SER A 138 -9.68 -10.16 -7.77
C SER A 138 -8.60 -11.23 -7.64
N TYR A 139 -8.00 -11.40 -6.47
CA TYR A 139 -6.97 -12.41 -6.22
C TYR A 139 -7.56 -13.80 -5.89
N PRO A 140 -6.77 -14.89 -6.03
CA PRO A 140 -7.23 -16.25 -5.75
C PRO A 140 -7.85 -16.42 -4.37
N SER A 141 -8.81 -17.35 -4.23
CA SER A 141 -9.57 -17.53 -2.99
C SER A 141 -8.72 -17.88 -1.76
N THR A 142 -7.54 -18.46 -1.96
CA THR A 142 -6.53 -18.78 -0.94
C THR A 142 -5.71 -17.58 -0.46
N TYR A 143 -5.75 -16.45 -1.18
CA TYR A 143 -5.00 -15.25 -0.80
C TYR A 143 -5.69 -14.48 0.33
N SER A 144 -4.86 -14.00 1.26
CA SER A 144 -5.20 -13.04 2.30
C SER A 144 -3.94 -12.24 2.64
N PHE A 145 -4.09 -10.96 3.00
CA PHE A 145 -3.03 -10.21 3.65
C PHE A 145 -3.28 -10.18 5.16
N THR A 146 -2.49 -10.94 5.91
CA THR A 146 -2.46 -10.91 7.38
C THR A 146 -1.02 -10.71 7.83
N GLY A 147 -0.82 -10.05 8.97
CA GLY A 147 0.52 -9.75 9.49
C GLY A 147 1.31 -8.79 8.59
N LEU A 148 0.64 -7.76 8.03
CA LEU A 148 1.32 -6.70 7.32
C LEU A 148 2.24 -5.95 8.30
N ASP A 149 3.52 -5.90 7.94
CA ASP A 149 4.54 -5.22 8.72
C ASP A 149 4.52 -3.73 8.36
N TYR A 150 3.98 -2.94 9.28
CA TYR A 150 3.97 -1.48 9.27
C TYR A 150 5.03 -0.88 10.22
N GLY A 151 6.01 -1.67 10.67
CA GLY A 151 6.99 -1.25 11.67
C GLY A 151 6.48 -1.30 13.12
N SER A 152 7.24 -0.68 14.02
CA SER A 152 7.14 -0.91 15.47
C SER A 152 5.86 -0.42 16.14
N ASP A 153 5.16 0.57 15.57
CA ASP A 153 3.84 1.00 16.05
C ASP A 153 2.69 0.33 15.28
N ASN A 154 2.95 -0.59 14.34
CA ASN A 154 1.95 -1.29 13.53
C ASN A 154 0.93 -0.31 12.87
N VAL A 155 1.36 0.86 12.42
CA VAL A 155 0.56 1.81 11.63
C VAL A 155 1.38 2.35 10.46
N HIS A 156 0.81 2.40 9.25
CA HIS A 156 1.44 3.11 8.15
C HIS A 156 1.13 4.61 8.15
N TYR A 157 2.11 5.39 7.73
CA TYR A 157 1.96 6.81 7.38
C TYR A 157 2.54 7.02 5.98
N VAL A 158 1.88 7.85 5.16
CA VAL A 158 2.30 8.12 3.76
C VAL A 158 3.74 8.61 3.58
N ASP A 159 4.40 9.09 4.65
CA ASP A 159 5.79 9.55 4.62
C ASP A 159 6.82 8.42 4.81
N GLU A 160 6.39 7.19 5.14
CA GLU A 160 7.28 6.13 5.62
C GLU A 160 7.86 5.23 4.53
N ILE A 161 9.10 4.80 4.78
CA ILE A 161 9.70 3.67 4.08
C ILE A 161 9.38 2.44 4.92
N LEU A 162 8.46 1.61 4.42
CA LEU A 162 8.02 0.40 5.12
C LEU A 162 9.12 -0.67 5.09
N PRO A 163 9.11 -1.64 6.03
CA PRO A 163 10.13 -2.69 6.06
C PRO A 163 10.18 -3.54 4.78
N ASN A 164 9.05 -3.68 4.08
CA ASN A 164 8.92 -4.53 2.90
C ASN A 164 8.02 -3.92 1.80
N ALA A 165 8.20 -4.36 0.55
CA ALA A 165 7.46 -3.87 -0.61
C ALA A 165 6.03 -4.44 -0.76
N ASN A 166 5.65 -5.46 0.01
CA ASN A 166 4.31 -6.05 -0.04
C ASN A 166 3.29 -5.19 0.71
N THR A 167 3.64 -4.70 1.91
CA THR A 167 2.84 -3.68 2.62
C THR A 167 2.65 -2.44 1.74
N ALA A 168 3.74 -1.92 1.16
CA ALA A 168 3.70 -0.75 0.28
C ALA A 168 2.84 -0.96 -0.99
N TRP A 169 2.79 -2.19 -1.52
CA TRP A 169 1.94 -2.56 -2.64
C TRP A 169 0.45 -2.60 -2.26
N ILE A 170 0.12 -3.20 -1.11
CA ILE A 170 -1.27 -3.35 -0.66
C ILE A 170 -1.88 -1.99 -0.33
N GLU A 171 -1.21 -1.18 0.49
CA GLU A 171 -1.68 0.17 0.83
C GLU A 171 -1.60 1.13 -0.38
N GLY A 172 -0.56 1.02 -1.20
CA GLY A 172 -0.43 1.80 -2.43
C GLY A 172 -1.57 1.53 -3.42
N TRP A 173 -1.98 0.27 -3.60
CA TRP A 173 -3.16 -0.09 -4.40
C TRP A 173 -4.43 0.57 -3.85
N ALA A 174 -4.70 0.43 -2.56
CA ALA A 174 -5.88 1.04 -1.93
C ALA A 174 -5.88 2.56 -2.05
N ASN A 175 -4.72 3.20 -1.89
CA ASN A 175 -4.53 4.63 -2.12
C ASN A 175 -4.82 5.06 -3.57
N ALA A 176 -4.38 4.29 -4.57
CA ALA A 176 -4.66 4.56 -5.98
C ALA A 176 -6.15 4.38 -6.33
N PHE A 177 -6.75 3.28 -5.88
CA PHE A 177 -8.18 2.98 -6.03
C PHE A 177 -9.03 4.10 -5.40
N ALA A 178 -8.69 4.53 -4.20
CA ALA A 178 -9.38 5.60 -3.50
C ALA A 178 -9.25 6.94 -4.25
N ALA A 179 -8.03 7.33 -4.63
CA ALA A 179 -7.77 8.56 -5.36
C ALA A 179 -8.55 8.63 -6.69
N TYR A 180 -8.71 7.52 -7.41
CA TYR A 180 -9.50 7.46 -8.65
C TYR A 180 -10.97 7.85 -8.47
N LYS A 181 -11.55 7.61 -7.28
CA LYS A 181 -12.94 7.98 -6.93
C LYS A 181 -13.03 9.18 -5.98
N ASN A 182 -11.89 9.77 -5.60
CA ASN A 182 -11.76 10.86 -4.65
C ASN A 182 -11.01 12.06 -5.25
N ASP A 183 -11.34 12.42 -6.49
CA ASP A 183 -10.85 13.65 -7.13
C ASP A 183 -9.30 13.72 -7.22
N GLY A 184 -8.66 12.54 -7.32
CA GLY A 184 -7.21 12.36 -7.34
C GLY A 184 -6.52 12.42 -5.97
N ARG A 185 -7.27 12.30 -4.86
CA ARG A 185 -6.76 12.59 -3.50
C ARG A 185 -6.67 11.41 -2.55
N VAL A 186 -5.55 11.36 -1.82
CA VAL A 186 -5.32 10.59 -0.58
C VAL A 186 -5.44 11.57 0.58
N PHE A 187 -6.52 11.49 1.37
CA PHE A 187 -6.95 12.55 2.28
C PHE A 187 -6.96 13.94 1.61
N ASN A 188 -6.03 14.84 1.97
CA ASN A 188 -5.84 16.17 1.37
C ASN A 188 -4.70 16.22 0.34
N ILE A 189 -3.91 15.15 0.16
CA ILE A 189 -2.80 15.06 -0.79
C ILE A 189 -3.35 14.76 -2.18
N ALA A 190 -2.97 15.51 -3.22
CA ALA A 190 -3.41 15.30 -4.60
C ALA A 190 -2.37 14.52 -5.41
N LEU A 191 -2.59 13.23 -5.70
CA LEU A 191 -1.62 12.34 -6.37
C LEU A 191 -1.23 12.79 -7.77
N ASN A 192 -2.09 13.55 -8.46
CA ASN A 192 -1.79 14.11 -9.78
C ASN A 192 -0.80 15.30 -9.74
N SER A 193 -0.43 15.80 -8.55
CA SER A 193 0.57 16.84 -8.38
C SER A 193 1.99 16.27 -8.44
N ASP A 194 2.86 16.91 -9.23
CA ASP A 194 4.29 16.58 -9.25
C ASP A 194 4.97 16.83 -7.90
N ALA A 195 4.42 17.74 -7.08
CA ALA A 195 4.94 18.03 -5.74
C ALA A 195 4.68 16.90 -4.73
N SER A 196 3.73 15.99 -4.96
CA SER A 196 3.38 14.93 -4.00
C SER A 196 4.49 13.89 -3.77
N MET A 197 5.51 13.88 -4.63
CA MET A 197 6.69 13.02 -4.53
C MET A 197 7.93 13.75 -4.04
N ALA A 198 7.85 15.06 -3.79
CA ALA A 198 9.04 15.89 -3.54
C ALA A 198 9.77 15.48 -2.26
N PHE A 199 9.06 15.03 -1.22
CA PHE A 199 9.69 14.47 -0.01
C PHE A 199 10.55 13.22 -0.29
N LEU A 200 10.14 12.37 -1.23
CA LEU A 200 10.87 11.16 -1.59
C LEU A 200 12.10 11.44 -2.46
N SER A 201 12.22 12.64 -3.03
CA SER A 201 13.36 13.02 -3.87
C SER A 201 14.71 13.06 -3.14
N ALA A 202 14.73 12.81 -1.82
CA ALA A 202 15.94 12.56 -1.03
C ALA A 202 16.36 11.06 -1.01
N ASN A 203 15.42 10.13 -1.15
CA ASN A 203 15.62 8.69 -0.94
C ASN A 203 16.15 7.97 -2.20
N THR A 204 16.65 6.75 -2.04
CA THR A 204 16.95 5.84 -3.14
C THR A 204 15.66 5.32 -3.81
N PHE A 205 15.78 4.80 -5.03
CA PHE A 205 14.64 4.18 -5.71
C PHE A 205 14.14 2.92 -4.98
N GLU A 206 15.05 2.13 -4.41
CA GLU A 206 14.70 0.98 -3.56
C GLU A 206 13.78 1.39 -2.39
N GLU A 207 14.18 2.43 -1.64
CA GLU A 207 13.38 2.96 -0.53
C GLU A 207 12.02 3.49 -1.01
N MET A 208 11.98 4.25 -2.11
CA MET A 208 10.72 4.68 -2.72
C MET A 208 9.77 3.52 -2.99
N THR A 209 10.27 2.37 -3.47
CA THR A 209 9.43 1.21 -3.80
C THR A 209 8.88 0.47 -2.57
N ARG A 210 9.33 0.85 -1.37
CA ARG A 210 8.76 0.45 -0.07
C ARG A 210 7.89 1.53 0.57
N ASN A 211 7.52 2.59 -0.18
CA ASN A 211 6.58 3.61 0.27
C ASN A 211 5.23 3.47 -0.47
N GLU A 212 4.13 3.59 0.28
CA GLU A 212 2.77 3.45 -0.24
C GLU A 212 2.33 4.61 -1.15
N LEU A 213 2.85 5.82 -0.93
CA LEU A 213 2.51 7.01 -1.73
C LEU A 213 3.22 6.95 -3.09
N PHE A 214 4.45 6.46 -3.16
CA PHE A 214 5.11 6.13 -4.42
C PHE A 214 4.35 5.07 -5.21
N THR A 215 4.01 3.95 -4.55
CA THR A 215 3.30 2.85 -5.21
C THR A 215 1.91 3.27 -5.67
N GLY A 216 1.16 3.98 -4.82
CA GLY A 216 -0.16 4.49 -5.14
C GLY A 216 -0.16 5.55 -6.24
N LYS A 217 0.82 6.47 -6.25
CA LYS A 217 0.95 7.43 -7.36
C LYS A 217 1.29 6.74 -8.68
N ALA A 218 2.23 5.78 -8.67
CA ALA A 218 2.59 5.04 -9.89
C ALA A 218 1.38 4.30 -10.49
N VAL A 219 0.59 3.61 -9.65
CA VAL A 219 -0.65 2.92 -10.07
C VAL A 219 -1.70 3.93 -10.55
N TYR A 220 -1.93 5.02 -9.82
CA TYR A 220 -2.89 6.08 -10.18
C TYR A 220 -2.54 6.76 -11.52
N ASP A 221 -1.26 7.06 -11.76
CA ASP A 221 -0.81 7.64 -13.02
C ASP A 221 -0.98 6.66 -14.19
N VAL A 222 -0.80 5.34 -13.98
CA VAL A 222 -1.17 4.33 -14.99
C VAL A 222 -2.68 4.34 -15.23
N MET A 223 -3.51 4.40 -14.19
CA MET A 223 -4.99 4.44 -14.34
C MET A 223 -5.48 5.63 -15.19
N THR A 224 -4.79 6.77 -15.09
CA THR A 224 -5.25 8.07 -15.62
C THR A 224 -4.52 8.54 -16.87
N SER A 225 -3.26 8.13 -17.08
CA SER A 225 -2.41 8.61 -18.18
C SER A 225 -2.18 7.58 -19.29
N VAL A 226 -2.33 6.28 -19.02
CA VAL A 226 -2.25 5.23 -20.06
C VAL A 226 -3.62 5.06 -20.72
N THR A 227 -3.66 4.89 -22.04
CA THR A 227 -4.92 4.62 -22.77
C THR A 227 -5.59 3.34 -22.25
N SER A 228 -6.85 3.47 -21.82
CA SER A 228 -7.61 2.43 -21.10
C SER A 228 -6.91 1.89 -19.83
N GLY A 229 -5.98 2.68 -19.25
CA GLY A 229 -5.11 2.26 -18.16
C GLY A 229 -5.86 1.69 -16.97
N LYS A 230 -6.92 2.38 -16.50
CA LYS A 230 -7.80 1.91 -15.43
C LYS A 230 -8.31 0.48 -15.68
N ASP A 231 -8.88 0.20 -16.85
CA ASP A 231 -9.43 -1.12 -17.18
C ASP A 231 -8.32 -2.18 -17.31
N LYS A 232 -7.17 -1.82 -17.89
CA LYS A 232 -5.98 -2.68 -17.97
C LYS A 232 -5.44 -3.08 -16.59
N ILE A 233 -5.43 -2.18 -15.61
CA ILE A 233 -4.97 -2.52 -14.25
C ILE A 233 -5.91 -3.54 -13.60
N TYR A 234 -7.24 -3.36 -13.70
CA TYR A 234 -8.19 -4.34 -13.17
C TYR A 234 -8.07 -5.70 -13.87
N ASP A 235 -7.87 -5.73 -15.20
CA ASP A 235 -7.63 -6.96 -15.96
C ASP A 235 -6.36 -7.71 -15.48
N VAL A 236 -5.25 -7.00 -15.32
CA VAL A 236 -3.98 -7.57 -14.81
C VAL A 236 -4.16 -8.09 -13.39
N ILE A 237 -4.74 -7.30 -12.48
CA ILE A 237 -4.96 -7.72 -11.08
C ILE A 237 -5.82 -9.00 -11.01
N ALA A 238 -6.85 -9.12 -11.85
CA ALA A 238 -7.71 -10.31 -11.90
C ALA A 238 -7.05 -11.53 -12.57
N ARG A 239 -6.14 -11.33 -13.55
CA ARG A 239 -5.57 -12.42 -14.36
C ARG A 239 -4.21 -12.94 -13.90
N THR A 240 -3.41 -12.10 -13.24
CA THR A 240 -2.01 -12.43 -12.88
C THR A 240 -1.71 -12.27 -11.38
N GLY A 241 -2.71 -11.93 -10.57
CA GLY A 241 -2.57 -11.88 -9.12
C GLY A 241 -2.30 -13.26 -8.48
N PRO A 242 -1.70 -13.30 -7.27
CA PRO A 242 -1.36 -12.15 -6.42
C PRO A 242 -0.02 -11.49 -6.75
N HIS A 243 -0.01 -10.16 -6.72
CA HIS A 243 1.21 -9.34 -6.75
C HIS A 243 1.62 -8.94 -5.33
N TYR A 244 2.93 -8.84 -5.10
CA TYR A 244 3.55 -8.59 -3.78
C TYR A 244 4.50 -7.37 -3.77
N SER A 245 4.50 -6.57 -4.85
CA SER A 245 5.31 -5.37 -5.02
C SER A 245 4.89 -4.66 -6.31
N LEU A 246 5.18 -3.36 -6.41
CA LEU A 246 5.05 -2.63 -7.68
C LEU A 246 5.86 -3.31 -8.81
N ARG A 247 7.03 -3.86 -8.52
CA ARG A 247 7.83 -4.65 -9.48
C ARG A 247 7.08 -5.84 -10.04
N HIS A 248 6.47 -6.66 -9.18
CA HIS A 248 5.72 -7.84 -9.63
C HIS A 248 4.54 -7.42 -10.51
N PHE A 249 3.85 -6.34 -10.12
CA PHE A 249 2.77 -5.77 -10.92
C PHE A 249 3.26 -5.26 -12.29
N CYS A 250 4.34 -4.47 -12.37
CA CYS A 250 4.86 -3.95 -13.64
C CYS A 250 5.26 -5.08 -14.61
N ARG A 251 5.91 -6.14 -14.12
CA ARG A 251 6.27 -7.32 -14.94
C ARG A 251 5.04 -8.05 -15.47
N ALA A 252 4.04 -8.25 -14.61
CA ALA A 252 2.80 -8.92 -14.98
C ALA A 252 1.98 -8.07 -15.96
N TYR A 253 1.91 -6.75 -15.73
CA TYR A 253 1.26 -5.78 -16.62
C TYR A 253 1.83 -5.84 -18.04
N LEU A 254 3.16 -5.84 -18.17
CA LEU A 254 3.83 -5.88 -19.48
C LEU A 254 3.83 -7.27 -20.14
N SER A 255 3.52 -8.35 -19.40
CA SER A 255 3.23 -9.66 -20.00
C SER A 255 1.87 -9.71 -20.69
N VAL A 256 0.92 -8.88 -20.26
CA VAL A 256 -0.42 -8.74 -20.85
C VAL A 256 -0.48 -7.61 -21.87
N TYR A 257 0.19 -6.48 -21.59
CA TYR A 257 0.17 -5.25 -22.38
C TYR A 257 1.59 -4.74 -22.71
N PRO A 258 2.39 -5.50 -23.48
CA PRO A 258 3.79 -5.16 -23.79
C PRO A 258 3.96 -3.82 -24.53
N GLN A 259 2.94 -3.37 -25.27
CA GLN A 259 2.96 -2.09 -25.98
C GLN A 259 3.06 -0.86 -25.06
N ASP A 260 2.68 -0.99 -23.79
CA ASP A 260 2.69 0.12 -22.83
C ASP A 260 4.06 0.29 -22.14
N GLN A 261 5.10 -0.49 -22.52
CA GLN A 261 6.44 -0.50 -21.90
C GLN A 261 7.04 0.91 -21.74
N VAL A 262 6.94 1.76 -22.77
CA VAL A 262 7.48 3.12 -22.73
C VAL A 262 6.65 4.04 -21.82
N ALA A 263 5.33 3.88 -21.78
CA ALA A 263 4.45 4.68 -20.92
C ALA A 263 4.69 4.37 -19.44
N LEU A 264 4.82 3.09 -19.08
CA LEU A 264 5.21 2.68 -17.72
C LEU A 264 6.62 3.20 -17.36
N ALA A 265 7.57 3.18 -18.30
CA ALA A 265 8.91 3.73 -18.09
C ALA A 265 8.88 5.23 -17.79
N GLN A 266 8.09 5.99 -18.54
CA GLN A 266 7.86 7.42 -18.31
C GLN A 266 7.28 7.69 -16.92
N ILE A 267 6.24 6.94 -16.51
CA ILE A 267 5.59 7.09 -15.20
C ILE A 267 6.57 6.79 -14.05
N LEU A 268 7.27 5.65 -14.08
CA LEU A 268 8.21 5.28 -13.02
C LEU A 268 9.41 6.25 -12.94
N ASN A 269 9.95 6.67 -14.08
CA ASN A 269 11.06 7.62 -14.11
C ASN A 269 10.64 9.03 -13.65
N LYS A 270 9.42 9.48 -14.01
CA LYS A 270 8.85 10.74 -13.52
C LYS A 270 8.65 10.70 -12.00
N ASN A 271 7.97 9.67 -11.50
CA ASN A 271 7.58 9.59 -10.09
C ASN A 271 8.76 9.31 -9.14
N SER A 272 9.87 8.80 -9.66
CA SER A 272 11.15 8.69 -8.94
C SER A 272 12.06 9.91 -9.09
N SER A 273 11.60 11.00 -9.72
CA SER A 273 12.42 12.18 -10.01
C SER A 273 13.72 11.83 -10.77
N GLY A 274 13.65 10.85 -11.67
CA GLY A 274 14.78 10.36 -12.45
C GLY A 274 15.73 9.40 -11.71
N ARG A 275 15.49 9.09 -10.43
CA ARG A 275 16.41 8.30 -9.59
C ARG A 275 16.49 6.81 -9.93
N MET A 276 15.50 6.27 -10.65
CA MET A 276 15.53 4.88 -11.14
C MET A 276 16.74 4.65 -12.06
N SER A 277 17.66 3.78 -11.67
CA SER A 277 18.83 3.38 -12.47
C SER A 277 18.43 2.59 -13.72
N LEU A 278 19.36 2.42 -14.68
CA LEU A 278 19.15 1.54 -15.83
C LEU A 278 18.82 0.11 -15.39
N SER A 279 19.57 -0.44 -14.42
CA SER A 279 19.35 -1.78 -13.89
C SER A 279 17.96 -1.97 -13.28
N GLU A 280 17.48 -1.01 -12.48
CA GLU A 280 16.13 -1.05 -11.91
C GLU A 280 15.06 -0.91 -13.00
N MET A 281 15.30 -0.07 -14.00
CA MET A 281 14.38 0.12 -15.13
C MET A 281 14.24 -1.14 -15.98
N LEU A 282 15.34 -1.85 -16.24
CA LEU A 282 15.33 -3.17 -16.89
C LEU A 282 14.69 -4.25 -15.99
N ASP A 283 14.98 -4.24 -14.69
CA ASP A 283 14.40 -5.17 -13.70
C ASP A 283 12.87 -5.07 -13.69
N TYR A 284 12.31 -3.87 -13.61
CA TYR A 284 10.86 -3.63 -13.56
C TYR A 284 10.15 -3.83 -14.91
N LEU A 285 10.77 -3.41 -16.02
CA LEU A 285 10.07 -3.22 -17.30
C LEU A 285 10.52 -4.16 -18.42
N ASN A 286 11.58 -4.95 -18.20
CA ASN A 286 12.15 -5.84 -19.21
C ASN A 286 12.67 -7.16 -18.60
N ASN A 287 12.16 -7.56 -17.44
CA ASN A 287 12.56 -8.77 -16.71
C ASN A 287 14.08 -8.90 -16.46
N GLY A 288 14.78 -7.76 -16.32
CA GLY A 288 16.23 -7.70 -16.15
C GLY A 288 17.05 -7.94 -17.43
N SER A 289 16.40 -8.14 -18.58
CA SER A 289 17.08 -8.34 -19.86
C SER A 289 17.73 -7.05 -20.36
N ASN A 290 18.98 -7.15 -20.83
CA ASN A 290 19.66 -6.08 -21.56
C ASN A 290 19.24 -5.98 -23.04
N SER A 291 18.54 -6.99 -23.57
CA SER A 291 17.93 -6.93 -24.90
C SER A 291 16.55 -6.29 -24.80
N VAL A 292 16.41 -5.09 -25.35
CA VAL A 292 15.23 -4.22 -25.25
C VAL A 292 14.56 -4.00 -26.60
N SER A 293 13.27 -3.66 -26.58
CA SER A 293 12.55 -3.21 -27.78
C SER A 293 13.16 -1.90 -28.31
N ARG A 294 13.03 -1.62 -29.62
CA ARG A 294 13.61 -0.41 -30.22
C ARG A 294 13.03 0.88 -29.60
N SER A 295 11.73 0.93 -29.38
CA SER A 295 11.05 2.06 -28.73
C SER A 295 11.50 2.27 -27.29
N PHE A 296 11.77 1.20 -26.54
CA PHE A 296 12.31 1.30 -25.18
C PHE A 296 13.80 1.68 -25.17
N TYR A 297 14.60 1.22 -26.14
CA TYR A 297 15.96 1.73 -26.35
C TYR A 297 15.98 3.24 -26.62
N ASP A 298 15.12 3.71 -27.53
CA ASP A 298 15.02 5.13 -27.87
C ASP A 298 14.57 5.96 -26.65
N TYR A 299 13.64 5.44 -25.85
CA TYR A 299 13.30 6.03 -24.55
C TYR A 299 14.49 6.08 -23.60
N LEU A 300 15.17 4.95 -23.34
CA LEU A 300 16.32 4.87 -22.43
C LEU A 300 17.46 5.82 -22.85
N SER A 301 17.67 5.98 -24.16
CA SER A 301 18.60 6.95 -24.74
C SER A 301 18.17 8.39 -24.42
N SER A 302 16.92 8.75 -24.74
CA SER A 302 16.36 10.09 -24.47
C SER A 302 16.31 10.47 -22.98
N ALA A 303 16.13 9.48 -22.11
CA ALA A 303 16.09 9.63 -20.66
C ALA A 303 17.50 9.57 -20.01
N GLY A 304 18.57 9.53 -20.82
CA GLY A 304 19.97 9.54 -20.36
C GLY A 304 20.44 8.26 -19.67
N LYS A 305 19.66 7.17 -19.71
CA LYS A 305 19.92 5.94 -18.94
C LYS A 305 21.02 5.06 -19.52
N LEU A 306 21.38 5.26 -20.80
CA LEU A 306 22.41 4.48 -21.48
C LEU A 306 23.85 5.02 -21.27
N GLY A 307 24.01 6.17 -20.60
CA GLY A 307 25.30 6.75 -20.29
C GLY A 307 25.91 6.16 -19.01
N GLY A 308 26.98 5.37 -19.13
CA GLY A 308 27.72 4.85 -17.99
C GLY A 308 28.67 5.88 -17.39
N GLY A 309 28.28 6.52 -16.29
CA GLY A 309 29.16 7.39 -15.50
C GLY A 309 28.40 8.24 -14.49
N SER A 310 28.79 8.16 -13.21
CA SER A 310 28.22 8.97 -12.13
C SER A 310 28.38 10.47 -12.39
N SER A 311 27.33 11.25 -12.10
CA SER A 311 27.46 12.71 -11.94
C SER A 311 28.27 13.04 -10.69
N SER A 312 29.58 13.21 -10.84
CA SER A 312 30.40 14.00 -9.91
C SER A 312 31.23 15.02 -10.70
N ASN A 313 31.53 16.15 -10.05
CA ASN A 313 31.90 17.39 -10.74
C ASN A 313 33.21 17.33 -11.53
N ASN A 314 33.25 18.13 -12.60
CA ASN A 314 34.46 18.47 -13.35
C ASN A 314 35.64 18.86 -12.45
N SER A 315 36.79 18.23 -12.65
CA SER A 315 38.06 18.94 -12.67
C SER A 315 38.89 18.45 -13.85
N THR A 316 39.48 19.39 -14.59
CA THR A 316 40.17 19.13 -15.85
C THR A 316 41.66 18.88 -15.65
N THR A 317 42.22 17.88 -16.33
CA THR A 317 43.52 18.01 -17.01
C THR A 317 43.70 16.91 -18.06
N SER A 318 44.41 17.24 -19.13
CA SER A 318 44.44 16.44 -20.36
C SER A 318 45.69 15.58 -20.50
N THR A 319 45.53 14.31 -20.89
CA THR A 319 46.49 13.63 -21.78
C THR A 319 45.74 12.74 -22.77
N LYS A 320 45.89 13.01 -24.07
CA LYS A 320 45.15 12.31 -25.14
C LYS A 320 45.72 10.91 -25.38
N LYS A 321 44.93 9.86 -25.12
CA LYS A 321 44.98 8.58 -25.85
C LYS A 321 43.66 8.43 -26.63
N SER A 322 43.70 7.82 -27.82
CA SER A 322 42.54 7.80 -28.71
C SER A 322 41.49 6.80 -28.23
N TRP A 323 40.22 7.21 -28.22
CA TRP A 323 39.06 6.41 -27.82
C TRP A 323 38.98 5.05 -28.54
N TRP A 324 39.41 5.01 -29.80
CA TRP A 324 39.44 3.80 -30.63
C TRP A 324 40.45 2.75 -30.15
N SER A 325 41.59 3.15 -29.58
CA SER A 325 42.57 2.20 -29.02
C SER A 325 42.03 1.48 -27.78
N SER A 326 41.35 2.20 -26.87
CA SER A 326 40.70 1.60 -25.68
C SER A 326 39.51 0.70 -26.02
N ILE A 327 38.84 0.90 -27.16
CA ILE A 327 37.74 0.03 -27.63
C ILE A 327 38.31 -1.30 -28.16
N GLY A 328 39.43 -1.27 -28.89
CA GLY A 328 40.09 -2.49 -29.39
C GLY A 328 40.52 -3.45 -28.27
N ASP A 329 41.07 -2.91 -27.17
CA ASP A 329 41.52 -3.69 -26.02
C ASP A 329 40.37 -4.28 -25.18
N TRP A 330 39.16 -3.70 -25.25
CA TRP A 330 37.96 -4.24 -24.59
C TRP A 330 37.28 -5.31 -25.43
N PHE A 331 37.02 -5.06 -26.72
CA PHE A 331 36.38 -6.04 -27.60
C PHE A 331 37.22 -7.31 -27.81
N SER A 332 38.55 -7.19 -27.89
CA SER A 332 39.46 -8.35 -27.98
C SER A 332 39.45 -9.24 -26.72
N ARG A 333 39.16 -8.67 -25.54
CA ARG A 333 39.05 -9.40 -24.27
C ARG A 333 37.66 -9.99 -24.03
N VAL A 334 36.59 -9.38 -24.52
CA VAL A 334 35.21 -9.83 -24.28
C VAL A 334 34.74 -10.87 -25.31
N PHE A 335 35.28 -10.87 -26.53
CA PHE A 335 34.85 -11.77 -27.62
C PHE A 335 35.98 -12.61 -28.23
N GLY A 336 37.07 -12.85 -27.48
CA GLY A 336 38.27 -13.52 -28.02
C GLY A 336 37.99 -14.95 -28.51
N GLY A 337 38.10 -15.19 -29.83
CA GLY A 337 38.16 -16.56 -30.35
C GLY A 337 37.72 -16.89 -31.79
N LEU A 338 37.41 -15.94 -32.68
CA LEU A 338 36.84 -16.29 -34.02
C LEU A 338 37.52 -15.70 -35.27
N PHE A 339 38.79 -15.27 -35.16
CA PHE A 339 39.73 -15.24 -36.30
C PHE A 339 41.11 -15.65 -35.81
N GLY A 340 41.62 -16.79 -36.28
CA GLY A 340 42.87 -17.37 -35.81
C GLY A 340 44.06 -17.08 -36.73
N SER A 341 45.23 -16.80 -36.14
CA SER A 341 46.53 -17.16 -36.73
C SER A 341 47.67 -17.21 -35.71
N ARG A 342 48.11 -18.45 -35.44
CA ARG A 342 49.48 -18.91 -35.14
C ARG A 342 50.28 -18.34 -33.93
N SER A 343 50.48 -19.24 -32.96
CA SER A 343 51.77 -19.58 -32.30
C SER A 343 52.39 -18.52 -31.36
N THR A 344 53.03 -18.83 -30.22
CA THR A 344 53.66 -20.08 -29.73
C THR A 344 53.46 -20.31 -28.21
N ALA A 345 53.68 -21.56 -27.77
CA ALA A 345 54.13 -22.10 -26.45
C ALA A 345 54.43 -21.13 -25.26
N THR A 346 54.32 -21.50 -23.97
CA THR A 346 54.49 -22.82 -23.30
C THR A 346 53.92 -22.79 -21.86
N ALA A 347 53.60 -23.96 -21.26
CA ALA A 347 53.63 -24.39 -19.83
C ALA A 347 53.52 -23.37 -18.65
N ALA A 348 52.97 -23.66 -17.46
CA ALA A 348 52.60 -24.93 -16.80
C ALA A 348 51.48 -24.78 -15.72
N GLN A 349 50.96 -25.91 -15.27
CA GLN A 349 50.12 -26.13 -14.06
C GLN A 349 51.00 -26.42 -12.82
N PRO A 350 50.49 -26.84 -11.63
CA PRO A 350 49.26 -26.48 -10.86
C PRO A 350 49.54 -26.26 -9.34
N GLY A 351 48.49 -26.08 -8.52
CA GLY A 351 48.56 -26.13 -7.03
C GLY A 351 47.18 -25.97 -6.38
N VAL A 352 46.31 -26.99 -6.38
CA VAL A 352 46.05 -27.98 -5.29
C VAL A 352 45.06 -27.49 -4.21
N SER A 353 44.18 -28.42 -3.80
CA SER A 353 42.89 -28.26 -3.10
C SER A 353 42.85 -28.79 -1.66
N VAL A 354 42.02 -28.20 -0.78
CA VAL A 354 41.33 -28.80 0.41
C VAL A 354 40.05 -27.95 0.70
N GLY A 355 38.91 -28.43 1.21
CA GLY A 355 38.41 -29.80 1.35
C GLY A 355 37.42 -30.02 2.53
N ALA A 356 36.09 -30.05 2.25
CA ALA A 356 34.98 -30.48 3.14
C ALA A 356 34.71 -29.61 4.41
N THR A 357 33.58 -29.68 5.16
CA THR A 357 32.40 -30.60 5.18
C THR A 357 31.17 -29.90 5.80
N SER A 358 29.94 -30.34 5.51
CA SER A 358 28.73 -30.06 6.33
C SER A 358 28.57 -31.10 7.46
N PRO A 359 27.74 -30.81 8.49
CA PRO A 359 26.53 -31.63 8.64
C PRO A 359 25.27 -30.88 9.15
N SER A 360 24.14 -31.59 9.13
CA SER A 360 22.78 -31.20 9.51
C SER A 360 22.44 -31.47 10.99
N GLY A 361 21.41 -30.80 11.54
CA GLY A 361 20.86 -31.14 12.88
C GLY A 361 19.65 -30.31 13.33
N GLU A 362 18.49 -30.97 13.34
CA GLU A 362 17.12 -30.66 13.81
C GLU A 362 16.85 -29.69 14.99
N GLY A 363 15.61 -29.16 15.01
CA GLY A 363 14.75 -29.21 16.22
C GLY A 363 14.40 -27.87 16.91
N GLY A 364 13.11 -27.48 16.91
CA GLY A 364 12.65 -26.32 17.69
C GLY A 364 11.24 -25.81 17.40
N SER A 365 10.20 -26.59 17.73
CA SER A 365 8.80 -26.12 17.71
C SER A 365 8.49 -25.22 18.91
N ILE A 366 7.78 -24.10 18.70
CA ILE A 366 7.17 -23.32 19.79
C ILE A 366 5.68 -23.09 19.50
N SER A 367 4.87 -23.30 20.54
CA SER A 367 3.42 -23.49 20.47
C SER A 367 2.62 -22.20 20.63
N VAL A 368 1.41 -22.21 20.07
CA VAL A 368 0.29 -21.32 20.42
C VAL A 368 -0.24 -21.66 21.84
N PRO A 369 -0.80 -20.69 22.57
CA PRO A 369 -1.93 -20.96 23.46
C PRO A 369 -3.21 -20.25 23.00
N ALA A 370 -4.33 -20.96 23.14
CA ALA A 370 -5.66 -20.55 22.70
C ALA A 370 -6.42 -19.71 23.74
N GLN A 371 -7.64 -19.31 23.39
CA GLN A 371 -8.64 -18.70 24.27
C GLN A 371 -8.88 -19.51 25.55
N VAL A 372 -9.24 -18.82 26.63
CA VAL A 372 -10.00 -19.38 27.76
C VAL A 372 -11.07 -18.36 28.18
N GLU A 373 -12.32 -18.81 28.27
CA GLU A 373 -13.44 -18.08 28.90
C GLU A 373 -13.55 -18.45 30.40
N ASP A 374 -14.14 -17.54 31.18
CA ASP A 374 -14.77 -17.72 32.50
C ASP A 374 -14.01 -18.31 33.72
N GLY A 375 -14.15 -17.62 34.86
CA GLY A 375 -14.17 -18.29 36.18
C GLY A 375 -13.46 -17.61 37.36
N GLN A 376 -14.22 -16.81 38.13
CA GLN A 376 -14.07 -16.60 39.59
C GLN A 376 -12.74 -16.06 40.19
N GLY A 377 -12.71 -14.75 40.43
CA GLY A 377 -12.67 -14.17 41.80
C GLY A 377 -11.40 -14.31 42.67
N SER A 378 -10.66 -13.20 42.81
CA SER A 378 -10.14 -12.73 44.12
C SER A 378 -9.73 -11.26 44.09
N THR A 379 -9.84 -10.61 45.25
CA THR A 379 -9.73 -9.16 45.48
C THR A 379 -8.31 -8.65 45.71
N SER A 380 -7.95 -7.48 45.17
CA SER A 380 -7.00 -6.56 45.84
C SER A 380 -7.06 -5.10 45.33
N THR A 381 -7.59 -4.23 46.19
CA THR A 381 -7.17 -2.84 46.47
C THR A 381 -6.52 -1.97 45.37
N SER A 382 -7.21 -0.88 45.01
CA SER A 382 -6.65 0.29 44.31
C SER A 382 -5.57 1.02 45.11
N PRO A 383 -4.54 1.57 44.43
CA PRO A 383 -3.83 2.77 44.88
C PRO A 383 -4.37 4.02 44.20
N GLN A 384 -4.63 5.04 44.99
CA GLN A 384 -5.20 6.33 44.60
C GLN A 384 -4.17 7.17 43.82
N ALA A 385 -4.42 7.45 42.53
CA ALA A 385 -3.56 8.31 41.73
C ALA A 385 -3.81 9.79 42.04
N GLN A 386 -2.72 10.54 42.27
CA GLN A 386 -2.76 11.97 42.52
C GLN A 386 -3.15 12.76 41.24
N THR A 387 -3.81 13.89 41.46
CA THR A 387 -4.27 14.81 40.43
C THR A 387 -3.12 15.50 39.69
N THR A 388 -3.13 15.40 38.37
CA THR A 388 -2.50 16.39 37.47
C THR A 388 -3.45 16.59 36.28
N ASP A 389 -3.67 17.85 35.90
CA ASP A 389 -4.79 18.33 35.07
C ASP A 389 -5.29 17.38 33.96
N GLY A 390 -6.43 16.76 34.23
CA GLY A 390 -7.12 15.93 33.27
C GLY A 390 -7.83 16.74 32.20
N GLN A 391 -7.16 16.97 31.06
CA GLN A 391 -7.89 17.24 29.81
C GLN A 391 -8.78 16.03 29.50
N VAL A 392 -10.10 16.22 29.58
CA VAL A 392 -11.09 15.24 29.13
C VAL A 392 -11.02 15.16 27.61
N LEU A 393 -10.16 14.28 27.10
CA LEU A 393 -10.03 13.99 25.67
C LEU A 393 -11.40 13.56 25.12
N THR A 394 -11.92 14.29 24.12
CA THR A 394 -13.24 14.05 23.52
C THR A 394 -13.11 12.99 22.43
N GLY A 395 -12.70 11.80 22.88
CA GLY A 395 -11.72 10.94 22.22
C GLY A 395 -11.55 11.03 20.70
N GLY A 396 -12.59 10.64 19.93
CA GLY A 396 -12.50 10.57 18.47
C GLY A 396 -12.13 11.90 17.79
N THR A 397 -12.52 13.03 18.38
CA THR A 397 -12.27 14.37 17.82
C THR A 397 -10.77 14.72 17.83
N ASP A 398 -10.06 14.37 18.91
CA ASP A 398 -8.64 14.68 19.08
C ASP A 398 -7.77 13.88 18.10
N LEU A 399 -8.11 12.60 17.88
CA LEU A 399 -7.44 11.73 16.90
C LEU A 399 -7.64 12.24 15.46
N VAL A 400 -8.87 12.64 15.12
CA VAL A 400 -9.21 13.20 13.80
C VAL A 400 -8.46 14.50 13.55
N SER A 401 -8.44 15.42 14.54
CA SER A 401 -7.65 16.65 14.51
C SER A 401 -6.16 16.38 14.24
N ALA A 402 -5.55 15.45 14.98
CA ALA A 402 -4.13 15.12 14.80
C ALA A 402 -3.84 14.49 13.44
N GLN A 403 -4.78 13.72 12.89
CA GLN A 403 -4.64 13.17 11.55
C GLN A 403 -4.72 14.25 10.47
N GLU A 404 -5.66 15.18 10.55
CA GLU A 404 -5.74 16.30 9.59
C GLU A 404 -4.55 17.25 9.71
N GLU A 405 -4.05 17.50 10.94
CA GLU A 405 -2.82 18.27 11.19
C GLU A 405 -1.59 17.63 10.53
N TYR A 406 -1.38 16.32 10.74
CA TYR A 406 -0.29 15.57 10.10
C TYR A 406 -0.36 15.64 8.57
N TYR A 407 -1.53 15.33 8.00
CA TYR A 407 -1.73 15.33 6.56
C TYR A 407 -1.57 16.74 5.94
N GLN A 408 -1.95 17.81 6.64
CA GLN A 408 -1.68 19.18 6.20
C GLN A 408 -0.19 19.54 6.27
N ALA A 409 0.49 19.23 7.38
CA ALA A 409 1.91 19.51 7.53
C ALA A 409 2.77 18.75 6.51
N PHE A 410 2.37 17.53 6.15
CA PHE A 410 3.01 16.74 5.09
C PHE A 410 2.78 17.30 3.69
N ALA A 411 1.56 17.79 3.39
CA ALA A 411 1.26 18.46 2.12
C ALA A 411 2.06 19.78 1.97
N ASP A 412 2.14 20.59 3.03
CA ASP A 412 2.94 21.81 3.07
C ASP A 412 4.43 21.55 2.87
N TYR A 413 4.97 20.51 3.53
CA TYR A 413 6.37 20.07 3.38
C TYR A 413 6.67 19.67 1.93
N ASN A 414 5.82 18.85 1.31
CA ASN A 414 5.93 18.48 -0.09
C ASN A 414 5.91 19.69 -1.04
N ALA A 415 5.00 20.64 -0.82
CA ALA A 415 4.89 21.84 -1.65
C ALA A 415 6.12 22.77 -1.55
N LEU A 416 6.90 22.69 -0.45
CA LEU A 416 8.16 23.41 -0.26
C LEU A 416 9.34 22.65 -0.86
N CYS A 417 9.46 21.33 -0.64
CA CYS A 417 10.49 20.49 -1.26
C CYS A 417 10.44 20.53 -2.80
N ALA A 418 9.26 20.76 -3.38
CA ALA A 418 9.09 20.90 -4.83
C ALA A 418 9.64 22.23 -5.41
N LYS A 419 10.00 23.21 -4.55
CA LYS A 419 10.36 24.57 -4.95
C LYS A 419 11.73 25.02 -4.43
N SER A 420 12.19 24.45 -3.33
CA SER A 420 13.37 24.85 -2.58
C SER A 420 14.28 23.66 -2.30
N SER A 421 15.56 23.93 -2.03
CA SER A 421 16.49 22.89 -1.52
C SER A 421 15.93 22.25 -0.24
N PRO A 422 16.07 20.93 -0.04
CA PRO A 422 15.77 20.26 1.22
C PRO A 422 16.45 20.88 2.45
N ASP A 423 17.59 21.55 2.25
CA ASP A 423 18.38 22.21 3.29
C ASP A 423 17.96 23.67 3.56
N SER A 424 16.92 24.19 2.89
CA SER A 424 16.44 25.55 3.14
C SER A 424 15.77 25.66 4.52
N ALA A 425 15.86 26.84 5.14
CA ALA A 425 15.33 27.06 6.50
C ALA A 425 13.82 26.77 6.57
N GLU A 426 13.07 27.12 5.52
CA GLU A 426 11.63 26.90 5.38
C GLU A 426 11.30 25.41 5.28
N VAL A 427 12.07 24.64 4.50
CA VAL A 427 11.88 23.19 4.35
C VAL A 427 12.24 22.47 5.66
N ILE A 428 13.33 22.86 6.33
CA ILE A 428 13.71 22.34 7.65
C ILE A 428 12.62 22.65 8.69
N GLN A 429 12.02 23.85 8.67
CA GLN A 429 10.93 24.21 9.59
C GLN A 429 9.65 23.41 9.27
N ALA A 430 9.31 23.22 8.00
CA ALA A 430 8.18 22.38 7.59
C ALA A 430 8.36 20.92 8.00
N ARG A 431 9.55 20.34 7.80
CA ARG A 431 9.90 18.99 8.27
C ARG A 431 9.74 18.84 9.79
N LYS A 432 10.15 19.85 10.57
CA LYS A 432 9.95 19.87 12.04
C LYS A 432 8.47 19.86 12.40
N ARG A 433 7.64 20.72 11.77
CA ARG A 433 6.17 20.75 12.00
C ARG A 433 5.51 19.40 11.68
N MET A 434 5.87 18.81 10.54
CA MET A 434 5.42 17.48 10.12
C MET A 434 5.76 16.40 11.15
N ALA A 435 7.00 16.38 11.65
CA ALA A 435 7.44 15.43 12.68
C ALA A 435 6.69 15.62 14.02
N THR A 436 6.43 16.86 14.44
CA THR A 436 5.64 17.14 15.66
C THR A 436 4.18 16.69 15.51
N ALA A 437 3.55 16.95 14.36
CA ALA A 437 2.19 16.51 14.10
C ALA A 437 2.09 14.96 14.05
N LYS A 438 3.10 14.30 13.47
CA LYS A 438 3.21 12.84 13.45
C LYS A 438 3.35 12.26 14.87
N ASP A 439 4.25 12.78 15.70
CA ASP A 439 4.39 12.35 17.10
C ASP A 439 3.08 12.48 17.90
N ARG A 440 2.36 13.61 17.74
CA ARG A 440 1.04 13.79 18.36
C ARG A 440 0.06 12.70 17.92
N LEU A 441 0.00 12.39 16.62
CA LEU A 441 -0.85 11.36 16.06
C LEU A 441 -0.48 9.95 16.57
N THR A 442 0.81 9.60 16.58
CA THR A 442 1.33 8.33 17.11
C THR A 442 0.98 8.15 18.59
N ARG A 443 1.19 9.18 19.42
CA ARG A 443 0.85 9.13 20.86
C ARG A 443 -0.65 8.92 21.09
N LEU A 444 -1.51 9.63 20.36
CA LEU A 444 -2.96 9.42 20.43
C LEU A 444 -3.35 8.01 19.97
N ARG A 445 -2.83 7.53 18.84
CA ARG A 445 -3.09 6.15 18.34
C ARG A 445 -2.69 5.07 19.34
N SER A 446 -1.56 5.24 20.03
CA SER A 446 -1.14 4.32 21.10
C SER A 446 -2.12 4.31 22.28
N GLN A 447 -2.64 5.47 22.68
CA GLN A 447 -3.66 5.57 23.74
C GLN A 447 -4.99 4.90 23.36
N TYR A 448 -5.35 4.84 22.06
CA TYR A 448 -6.56 4.14 21.59
C TYR A 448 -6.46 2.61 21.60
N ARG A 449 -5.24 2.06 21.54
CA ARG A 449 -5.02 0.61 21.50
C ARG A 449 -4.94 -0.03 22.88
N ASN A 450 -4.59 0.78 23.88
CA ASN A 450 -4.47 0.35 25.27
C ASN A 450 -5.77 0.60 26.07
N ARG A 451 -6.90 0.75 25.36
CA ARG A 451 -8.27 0.91 25.85
C ARG A 451 -9.17 -0.08 25.13
#